data_AF-A0A069QDE3-F1
#
_entry.id   AF-A0A069QDE3-F1
#
_cell.length_a   1.000
_cell.length_b   1.000
_cell.length_c   1.000
_cell.angle_alpha   90.00
_cell.angle_beta   90.00
_cell.angle_gamma   90.00
#
_symmetry.space_group_name_H-M   'P 1'
#
loop_
_entity.id
_entity.type
_entity.pdbx_description
1 polymer ?
#
loop_
_entity_poly.entity_id
_entity_poly.type
_entity_poly.pdbx_seq_one_letter_code
_entity_poly.pdbx_strand_id
1 'polypeptide(L)'
;MVFWKIIYMKRKKIYILYSLFFLFFRSIYIYAQNKIEENYTLKSGYELSVTNQRGDSLLYFFLKNGNSMKNIITENQIYMNDTVLWKKYNSRYEGIDFTNYFCITYFIANSMQGIELYEKKTGTDFFHGKCLILCGENMQNRIAYRIKEELLLCLQINNNQDDGTILLIDLKNSHIHKINIHQLVNNIQDTYFWHSVYIKDVNSQYAIITYNNGFSKPISLKLKRIKSPQNKLILDCKNYNGELKENRVNKKNE
;
A
#
# COMPACT_ATOMS: atom_id res chain seq x y z
N MET A 1 69.69 -53.87 -17.62
CA MET A 1 68.29 -53.74 -18.07
C MET A 1 67.42 -53.93 -16.83
N VAL A 2 66.57 -53.00 -16.38
CA VAL A 2 65.67 -52.09 -17.09
C VAL A 2 65.65 -50.75 -16.34
N PHE A 3 65.82 -49.65 -17.09
CA PHE A 3 65.82 -48.29 -16.56
C PHE A 3 64.40 -47.78 -16.31
N TRP A 4 64.25 -47.08 -15.20
CA TRP A 4 63.12 -46.22 -14.86
C TRP A 4 62.74 -45.27 -16.01
N LYS A 5 61.44 -45.19 -16.33
CA LYS A 5 60.86 -44.05 -17.03
C LYS A 5 59.49 -43.74 -16.42
N ILE A 6 59.50 -43.16 -15.23
CA ILE A 6 58.32 -42.51 -14.64
C ILE A 6 58.05 -41.27 -15.47
N ILE A 7 57.04 -41.38 -16.35
CA ILE A 7 56.57 -40.30 -17.21
C ILE A 7 55.94 -39.21 -16.34
N TYR A 8 56.66 -38.09 -16.31
CA TYR A 8 56.32 -36.84 -15.64
C TYR A 8 55.27 -36.07 -16.44
N MET A 9 54.00 -36.52 -16.48
CA MET A 9 52.91 -35.71 -17.04
C MET A 9 51.57 -36.08 -16.43
N LYS A 10 51.00 -35.17 -15.61
CA LYS A 10 49.54 -34.82 -15.56
C LYS A 10 49.10 -33.96 -14.35
N ARG A 11 50.01 -33.44 -13.51
CA ARG A 11 49.61 -32.55 -12.40
C ARG A 11 48.93 -31.23 -12.84
N LYS A 12 49.15 -30.72 -14.06
CA LYS A 12 48.52 -29.47 -14.53
C LYS A 12 47.04 -29.60 -14.94
N LYS A 13 46.53 -30.80 -15.28
CA LYS A 13 45.12 -30.97 -15.70
C LYS A 13 44.14 -31.13 -14.52
N ILE A 14 44.62 -31.58 -13.35
CA ILE A 14 43.78 -31.80 -12.17
C ILE A 14 43.40 -30.46 -11.50
N TYR A 15 44.31 -29.48 -11.47
CA TYR A 15 44.01 -28.15 -10.93
C TYR A 15 42.97 -27.38 -11.75
N ILE A 16 42.95 -27.56 -13.08
CA ILE A 16 41.95 -26.92 -13.95
C ILE A 16 40.55 -27.51 -13.70
N LEU A 17 40.45 -28.82 -13.41
CA LEU A 17 39.17 -29.46 -13.11
C LEU A 17 38.59 -28.98 -11.76
N TYR A 18 39.44 -28.81 -10.74
CA TYR A 18 39.02 -28.25 -9.46
C TYR A 18 38.70 -26.74 -9.52
N SER A 19 39.40 -25.96 -10.36
CA SER A 19 39.07 -24.52 -10.52
C SER A 19 37.78 -24.31 -11.30
N LEU A 20 37.48 -25.15 -12.30
CA LEU A 20 36.20 -25.15 -13.01
C LEU A 20 35.05 -25.59 -12.09
N PHE A 21 35.25 -26.60 -11.24
CA PHE A 21 34.26 -27.01 -10.24
C PHE A 21 33.91 -25.86 -9.28
N PHE A 22 34.92 -25.11 -8.80
CA PHE A 22 34.69 -23.94 -7.94
C PHE A 22 33.92 -22.80 -8.64
N LEU A 23 34.03 -22.66 -9.96
CA LEU A 23 33.27 -21.67 -10.73
C LEU A 23 31.77 -22.02 -10.86
N PHE A 24 31.43 -23.31 -10.91
CA PHE A 24 30.03 -23.76 -10.93
C PHE A 24 29.36 -23.65 -9.55
N PHE A 25 30.06 -23.92 -8.44
CA PHE A 25 29.48 -23.76 -7.10
C PHE A 25 29.35 -22.31 -6.64
N ARG A 26 30.27 -21.41 -7.05
CA ARG A 26 30.14 -19.98 -6.71
C ARG A 26 28.92 -19.35 -7.38
N SER A 27 28.50 -19.85 -8.54
CA SER A 27 27.35 -19.33 -9.28
C SER A 27 26.01 -19.77 -8.68
N ILE A 28 25.96 -20.92 -8.00
CA ILE A 28 24.73 -21.41 -7.32
C ILE A 28 24.47 -20.65 -6.02
N TYR A 29 25.52 -20.14 -5.35
CA TYR A 29 25.37 -19.35 -4.11
C TYR A 29 24.93 -17.90 -4.32
N ILE A 30 24.93 -17.38 -5.56
CA ILE A 30 24.62 -15.96 -5.83
C ILE A 30 23.11 -15.70 -6.01
N TYR A 31 22.27 -16.74 -6.07
CA TYR A 31 20.81 -16.60 -6.16
C TYR A 31 20.06 -16.97 -4.87
N ALA A 32 20.73 -17.04 -3.72
CA ALA A 32 20.03 -16.96 -2.45
C ALA A 32 19.57 -15.51 -2.27
N GLN A 33 18.36 -15.17 -2.74
CA GLN A 33 17.71 -13.92 -2.38
C GLN A 33 17.81 -13.74 -0.87
N ASN A 34 18.32 -12.58 -0.44
CA ASN A 34 18.46 -12.27 0.98
C ASN A 34 17.13 -12.53 1.69
N LYS A 35 17.20 -13.22 2.83
CA LYS A 35 16.04 -13.42 3.69
C LYS A 35 15.56 -12.04 4.16
N ILE A 36 14.36 -11.64 3.74
CA ILE A 36 13.67 -10.46 4.23
C ILE A 36 12.95 -10.90 5.50
N GLU A 37 13.20 -10.17 6.59
CA GLU A 37 12.46 -10.27 7.84
C GLU A 37 12.28 -8.86 8.39
N GLU A 38 11.10 -8.29 8.14
CA GLU A 38 10.72 -6.96 8.61
C GLU A 38 9.57 -7.12 9.60
N ASN A 39 9.61 -6.37 10.70
CA ASN A 39 8.55 -6.36 11.71
C ASN A 39 8.10 -4.93 11.93
N TYR A 40 6.78 -4.71 11.88
CA TYR A 40 6.16 -3.40 12.04
C TYR A 40 5.19 -3.42 13.21
N THR A 41 5.37 -2.50 14.15
CA THR A 41 4.38 -2.25 15.19
C THR A 41 3.21 -1.47 14.60
N LEU A 42 2.00 -2.00 14.76
CA LEU A 42 0.76 -1.36 14.35
C LEU A 42 0.01 -0.81 15.57
N LYS A 43 -0.90 0.13 15.34
CA LYS A 43 -1.89 0.61 16.31
C LYS A 43 -2.65 -0.57 16.92
N SER A 44 -3.15 -0.34 18.14
CA SER A 44 -3.98 -1.29 18.89
C SER A 44 -3.27 -2.57 19.30
N GLY A 45 -1.93 -2.56 19.42
CA GLY A 45 -1.14 -3.68 19.94
C GLY A 45 -0.90 -4.83 18.94
N TYR A 46 -1.10 -4.57 17.65
CA TYR A 46 -0.85 -5.54 16.59
C TYR A 46 0.60 -5.41 16.07
N GLU A 47 1.13 -6.50 15.54
CA GLU A 47 2.42 -6.54 14.85
C GLU A 47 2.25 -7.20 13.48
N LEU A 48 2.88 -6.62 12.47
CA LEU A 48 2.94 -7.17 11.12
C LEU A 48 4.36 -7.65 10.84
N SER A 49 4.53 -8.95 10.64
CA SER A 49 5.78 -9.55 10.18
C SER A 49 5.72 -9.79 8.67
N VAL A 50 6.74 -9.32 7.95
CA VAL A 50 6.91 -9.54 6.51
C VAL A 50 8.15 -10.40 6.30
N THR A 51 7.99 -11.52 5.60
CA THR A 51 9.11 -12.41 5.32
C THR A 51 9.02 -13.02 3.93
N ASN A 52 10.15 -13.35 3.32
CA ASN A 52 10.20 -14.27 2.19
C ASN A 52 10.63 -15.66 2.67
N GLN A 53 10.02 -16.71 2.11
CA GLN A 53 10.52 -18.06 2.35
C GLN A 53 11.84 -18.22 1.59
N ARG A 54 12.79 -18.93 2.20
CA ARG A 54 14.17 -19.08 1.69
C ARG A 54 14.15 -19.70 0.28
N GLY A 55 14.31 -18.86 -0.74
CA GLY A 55 14.36 -19.27 -2.16
C GLY A 55 13.18 -18.83 -3.03
N ASP A 56 12.15 -18.19 -2.47
CA ASP A 56 11.05 -17.60 -3.26
C ASP A 56 11.06 -16.07 -3.13
N SER A 57 10.75 -15.37 -4.21
CA SER A 57 10.63 -13.90 -4.22
C SER A 57 9.26 -13.41 -3.73
N LEU A 58 8.37 -14.34 -3.36
CA LEU A 58 7.08 -14.02 -2.75
C LEU A 58 7.24 -13.55 -1.30
N LEU A 59 6.57 -12.44 -0.99
CA LEU A 59 6.44 -11.91 0.36
C LEU A 59 5.23 -12.52 1.06
N TYR A 60 5.43 -12.90 2.31
CA TYR A 60 4.43 -13.44 3.21
C TYR A 60 4.22 -12.46 4.36
N PHE A 61 2.96 -12.21 4.68
CA PHE A 61 2.55 -11.26 5.70
C PHE A 61 1.83 -12.01 6.83
N PHE A 62 2.31 -11.83 8.05
CA PHE A 62 1.77 -12.46 9.24
C PHE A 62 1.34 -11.39 10.22
N LEU A 63 0.06 -11.41 10.57
CA LEU A 63 -0.48 -10.51 11.58
C LEU A 63 -0.49 -11.21 12.92
N LYS A 64 0.16 -10.60 13.91
CA LYS A 64 0.17 -11.04 15.30
C LYS A 64 -0.61 -10.04 16.14
N ASN A 65 -1.37 -10.54 17.09
CA ASN A 65 -2.02 -9.73 18.12
C ASN A 65 -1.47 -10.15 19.48
N GLY A 66 -0.74 -9.26 20.14
CA GLY A 66 -0.16 -9.53 21.45
C GLY A 66 -1.09 -9.05 22.56
N ASN A 67 -1.68 -9.97 23.33
CA ASN A 67 -2.27 -9.60 24.61
C ASN A 67 -1.24 -9.86 25.72
N SER A 68 -0.58 -8.80 26.21
CA SER A 68 0.49 -8.86 27.21
C SER A 68 0.09 -9.55 28.52
N MET A 69 -1.21 -9.71 28.79
CA MET A 69 -1.72 -10.40 29.99
C MET A 69 -2.06 -11.89 29.80
N LYS A 70 -2.08 -12.43 28.57
CA LYS A 70 -2.56 -13.81 28.33
C LYS A 70 -1.63 -14.73 27.53
N ASN A 71 -0.51 -14.26 26.98
CA ASN A 71 0.43 -15.10 26.20
C ASN A 71 -0.26 -15.99 25.12
N ILE A 72 -1.35 -15.52 24.52
CA ILE A 72 -1.96 -16.16 23.36
C ILE A 72 -1.55 -15.34 22.14
N ILE A 73 -0.54 -15.82 21.41
CA ILE A 73 -0.14 -15.25 20.12
C ILE A 73 -0.94 -15.98 19.05
N THR A 74 -1.92 -15.31 18.45
CA THR A 74 -2.54 -15.77 17.21
C THR A 74 -1.76 -15.19 16.04
N GLU A 75 -1.04 -16.04 15.31
CA GLU A 75 -0.44 -15.71 14.02
C GLU A 75 -1.43 -16.07 12.91
N ASN A 76 -1.99 -15.06 12.25
CA ASN A 76 -2.79 -15.29 11.05
C ASN A 76 -1.95 -14.96 9.82
N GLN A 77 -1.73 -15.95 8.97
CA GLN A 77 -1.22 -15.68 7.63
C GLN A 77 -2.28 -14.88 6.87
N ILE A 78 -1.87 -13.76 6.30
CA ILE A 78 -2.72 -12.96 5.44
C ILE A 78 -2.73 -13.61 4.06
N TYR A 79 -3.89 -14.07 3.62
CA TYR A 79 -4.09 -14.59 2.28
C TYR A 79 -4.36 -13.42 1.34
N MET A 80 -3.32 -13.03 0.58
CA MET A 80 -3.46 -12.08 -0.52
C MET A 80 -4.40 -12.62 -1.59
N ASN A 81 -4.97 -11.75 -2.41
CA ASN A 81 -5.81 -12.19 -3.52
C ASN A 81 -4.97 -13.00 -4.53
N ASP A 82 -5.10 -14.33 -4.44
CA ASP A 82 -4.30 -15.33 -5.16
C ASP A 82 -4.55 -15.38 -6.68
N THR A 83 -5.51 -14.60 -7.17
CA THR A 83 -5.86 -14.58 -8.60
C THR A 83 -4.72 -14.11 -9.50
N VAL A 84 -3.73 -13.38 -8.97
CA VAL A 84 -2.63 -12.88 -9.79
C VAL A 84 -1.28 -12.81 -9.06
N LEU A 85 -0.39 -13.76 -9.34
CA LEU A 85 0.95 -13.91 -8.75
C LEU A 85 1.82 -12.62 -8.76
N TRP A 86 1.73 -11.78 -9.80
CA TRP A 86 2.53 -10.54 -9.86
C TRP A 86 2.21 -9.54 -8.75
N LYS A 87 0.97 -9.56 -8.20
CA LYS A 87 0.61 -8.68 -7.08
C LYS A 87 1.43 -9.00 -5.84
N LYS A 88 1.64 -10.28 -5.56
CA LYS A 88 2.43 -10.73 -4.40
C LYS A 88 3.90 -10.30 -4.50
N TYR A 89 4.50 -10.40 -5.69
CA TYR A 89 5.87 -9.94 -5.92
C TYR A 89 6.05 -8.43 -5.73
N ASN A 90 4.99 -7.66 -5.95
CA ASN A 90 5.04 -6.20 -5.91
C ASN A 90 4.41 -5.59 -4.65
N SER A 91 3.96 -6.44 -3.72
CA SER A 91 3.29 -6.02 -2.51
C SER A 91 4.28 -5.53 -1.46
N ARG A 92 3.90 -4.50 -0.70
CA ARG A 92 4.67 -3.99 0.44
C ARG A 92 3.77 -3.27 1.42
N TYR A 93 4.23 -3.24 2.66
CA TYR A 93 3.64 -2.40 3.69
C TYR A 93 4.27 -1.00 3.64
N GLU A 94 3.45 0.03 3.39
CA GLU A 94 3.90 1.44 3.33
C GLU A 94 3.56 2.22 4.61
N GLY A 95 3.30 1.55 5.74
CA GLY A 95 2.98 2.25 6.99
C GLY A 95 1.55 2.81 7.07
N ILE A 96 0.65 2.35 6.20
CA ILE A 96 -0.76 2.77 6.19
C ILE A 96 -1.52 1.97 7.26
N ASP A 97 -1.74 2.62 8.40
CA ASP A 97 -2.27 1.97 9.59
C ASP A 97 -3.40 2.75 10.28
N PHE A 98 -4.48 2.03 10.56
CA PHE A 98 -5.71 2.52 11.17
C PHE A 98 -5.98 1.78 12.48
N THR A 99 -6.99 2.22 13.22
CA THR A 99 -7.33 1.62 14.52
C THR A 99 -7.63 0.13 14.39
N ASN A 100 -8.49 -0.23 13.43
CA ASN A 100 -8.97 -1.60 13.22
C ASN A 100 -8.49 -2.22 11.90
N TYR A 101 -7.80 -1.45 11.06
CA TYR A 101 -7.39 -1.88 9.73
C TYR A 101 -5.93 -1.50 9.46
N PHE A 102 -5.31 -2.16 8.51
CA PHE A 102 -4.04 -1.73 7.91
C PHE A 102 -4.09 -2.06 6.41
N CYS A 103 -3.19 -1.44 5.65
CA CYS A 103 -3.19 -1.63 4.20
C CYS A 103 -1.88 -2.21 3.70
N ILE A 104 -1.99 -3.11 2.73
CA ILE A 104 -0.87 -3.53 1.90
C ILE A 104 -1.03 -2.86 0.53
N THR A 105 0.04 -2.30 0.01
CA THR A 105 0.06 -1.68 -1.32
C THR A 105 0.79 -2.58 -2.30
N TYR A 106 0.43 -2.50 -3.58
CA TYR A 106 1.14 -3.22 -4.64
C TYR A 106 1.30 -2.35 -5.88
N PHE A 107 2.43 -2.46 -6.60
CA PHE A 107 2.62 -1.72 -7.84
C PHE A 107 1.85 -2.36 -8.99
N ILE A 108 0.95 -1.59 -9.61
CA ILE A 108 0.28 -1.93 -10.87
C ILE A 108 1.11 -1.42 -12.06
N ALA A 109 1.65 -0.20 -11.93
CA ALA A 109 2.55 0.45 -12.88
C ALA A 109 3.44 1.47 -12.15
N ASN A 110 4.42 2.07 -12.85
CA ASN A 110 5.36 3.06 -12.28
C ASN A 110 4.68 4.21 -11.51
N SER A 111 3.44 4.51 -11.85
CA SER A 111 2.61 5.58 -11.27
C SER A 111 1.31 5.07 -10.65
N MET A 112 1.08 3.76 -10.55
CA MET A 112 -0.18 3.21 -10.04
C MET A 112 0.08 2.25 -8.90
N GLN A 113 -0.39 2.62 -7.71
CA GLN A 113 -0.32 1.78 -6.51
C GLN A 113 -1.72 1.29 -6.17
N GLY A 114 -1.90 -0.02 -6.32
CA GLY A 114 -3.06 -0.72 -5.81
C GLY A 114 -3.01 -0.84 -4.29
N ILE A 115 -4.17 -1.07 -3.68
CA ILE A 115 -4.31 -1.23 -2.23
C ILE A 115 -5.23 -2.40 -1.89
N GLU A 116 -4.85 -3.15 -0.85
CA GLU A 116 -5.66 -4.12 -0.14
C GLU A 116 -5.81 -3.64 1.31
N LEU A 117 -7.01 -3.80 1.88
CA LEU A 117 -7.34 -3.31 3.21
C LEU A 117 -7.73 -4.48 4.10
N TYR A 118 -6.93 -4.74 5.11
CA TYR A 118 -7.09 -5.89 5.98
C TYR A 118 -7.66 -5.47 7.32
N GLU A 119 -8.73 -6.15 7.75
CA GLU A 119 -9.23 -6.01 9.12
C GLU A 119 -8.27 -6.72 10.09
N LYS A 120 -7.72 -5.99 11.06
CA LYS A 120 -6.72 -6.53 11.99
C LYS A 120 -7.23 -7.71 12.81
N LYS A 121 -8.51 -7.68 13.19
CA LYS A 121 -9.09 -8.71 14.05
C LYS A 121 -9.18 -10.07 13.34
N THR A 122 -9.47 -10.06 12.05
CA THR A 122 -9.85 -11.26 11.29
C THR A 122 -8.81 -11.62 10.22
N GLY A 123 -7.95 -10.68 9.83
CA GLY A 123 -7.03 -10.83 8.71
C GLY A 123 -7.71 -10.83 7.34
N THR A 124 -8.99 -10.47 7.26
CA THR A 124 -9.76 -10.53 6.01
C THR A 124 -9.54 -9.29 5.16
N ASP A 125 -9.35 -9.48 3.85
CA ASP A 125 -9.32 -8.41 2.86
C ASP A 125 -10.74 -7.84 2.63
N PHE A 126 -10.96 -6.61 3.05
CA PHE A 126 -12.20 -5.86 2.86
C PHE A 126 -12.45 -5.49 1.39
N PHE A 127 -11.39 -5.43 0.58
CA PHE A 127 -11.45 -5.10 -0.85
C PHE A 127 -11.41 -6.33 -1.75
N HIS A 128 -11.70 -7.51 -1.21
CA HIS A 128 -11.63 -8.75 -1.97
C HIS A 128 -12.36 -8.65 -3.32
N GLY A 129 -11.64 -9.00 -4.39
CA GLY A 129 -12.14 -8.95 -5.77
C GLY A 129 -12.23 -7.55 -6.40
N LYS A 130 -11.77 -6.48 -5.73
CA LYS A 130 -11.77 -5.11 -6.25
C LYS A 130 -10.36 -4.64 -6.59
N CYS A 131 -10.24 -3.81 -7.62
CA CYS A 131 -9.02 -3.07 -7.91
C CYS A 131 -9.20 -1.63 -7.45
N LEU A 132 -8.49 -1.27 -6.38
CA LEU A 132 -8.51 0.07 -5.80
C LEU A 132 -7.11 0.65 -5.91
N ILE A 133 -7.02 1.87 -6.41
CA ILE A 133 -5.80 2.66 -6.53
C ILE A 133 -5.83 3.76 -5.49
N LEU A 134 -4.72 4.00 -4.81
CA LEU A 134 -4.60 5.12 -3.89
C LEU A 134 -4.63 6.45 -4.64
N CYS A 135 -5.49 7.38 -4.20
CA CYS A 135 -5.42 8.77 -4.65
C CYS A 135 -4.26 9.51 -3.95
N GLY A 136 -3.92 10.74 -4.31
CA GLY A 136 -3.09 11.60 -3.46
C GLY A 136 -2.15 12.55 -4.21
N GLU A 137 -1.77 13.65 -3.55
CA GLU A 137 -0.98 14.76 -4.10
C GLU A 137 0.50 14.39 -4.30
N ASN A 138 0.87 14.08 -5.54
CA ASN A 138 2.26 13.89 -6.00
C ASN A 138 3.05 12.75 -5.30
N MET A 139 4.07 12.24 -5.99
CA MET A 139 4.82 11.04 -5.60
C MET A 139 5.70 11.19 -4.35
N GLN A 140 5.94 12.40 -3.83
CA GLN A 140 6.98 12.63 -2.83
C GLN A 140 6.48 12.73 -1.38
N ASN A 141 5.18 13.00 -1.16
CA ASN A 141 4.62 13.16 0.19
C ASN A 141 3.36 12.29 0.40
N ARG A 142 3.41 11.08 -0.16
CA ARG A 142 2.28 10.21 -0.49
C ARG A 142 1.35 9.87 0.67
N ILE A 143 1.87 9.50 1.85
CA ILE A 143 1.04 8.83 2.86
C ILE A 143 0.13 9.83 3.61
N ALA A 144 0.62 11.00 3.99
CA ALA A 144 -0.11 11.95 4.85
C ALA A 144 -1.36 12.54 4.20
N TYR A 145 -1.35 12.76 2.88
CA TYR A 145 -2.49 13.33 2.14
C TYR A 145 -3.53 12.28 1.70
N ARG A 146 -3.20 10.99 1.86
CA ARG A 146 -4.06 9.84 1.58
C ARG A 146 -4.95 9.46 2.76
N ILE A 147 -4.46 9.74 3.97
CA ILE A 147 -5.07 9.29 5.22
C ILE A 147 -5.25 10.47 6.17
N LYS A 148 -6.47 10.66 6.65
CA LYS A 148 -6.75 11.67 7.69
C LYS A 148 -7.95 11.21 8.49
N GLU A 149 -7.84 11.18 9.82
CA GLU A 149 -8.97 10.86 10.73
C GLU A 149 -9.69 9.54 10.36
N GLU A 150 -8.92 8.47 10.11
CA GLU A 150 -9.44 7.14 9.72
C GLU A 150 -10.24 7.13 8.41
N LEU A 151 -10.02 8.12 7.55
CA LEU A 151 -10.50 8.16 6.18
C LEU A 151 -9.43 7.67 5.21
N LEU A 152 -9.85 6.92 4.20
CA LEU A 152 -9.03 6.44 3.10
C LEU A 152 -9.65 6.87 1.77
N LEU A 153 -8.87 7.49 0.89
CA LEU A 153 -9.31 7.93 -0.43
C LEU A 153 -8.71 7.07 -1.54
N CYS A 154 -9.56 6.45 -2.34
CA CYS A 154 -9.16 5.55 -3.42
C CYS A 154 -9.94 5.82 -4.71
N LEU A 155 -9.37 5.42 -5.84
CA LEU A 155 -10.05 5.25 -7.12
C LEU A 155 -10.34 3.77 -7.32
N GLN A 156 -11.62 3.39 -7.45
CA GLN A 156 -11.98 2.05 -7.90
C GLN A 156 -11.95 1.99 -9.42
N ILE A 157 -11.26 1.01 -9.99
CA ILE A 157 -11.24 0.74 -11.42
C ILE A 157 -11.81 -0.65 -11.65
N ASN A 158 -12.84 -0.78 -12.46
CA ASN A 158 -13.43 -2.09 -12.77
C ASN A 158 -12.82 -2.71 -14.04
N ASN A 159 -12.39 -1.90 -15.01
CA ASN A 159 -11.69 -2.34 -16.21
C ASN A 159 -10.83 -1.19 -16.78
N ASN A 160 -10.03 -1.47 -17.82
CA ASN A 160 -9.12 -0.48 -18.43
C ASN A 160 -9.83 0.68 -19.18
N GLN A 161 -11.15 0.62 -19.32
CA GLN A 161 -11.99 1.63 -19.99
C GLN A 161 -12.87 2.41 -19.00
N ASP A 162 -12.79 2.07 -17.72
CA ASP A 162 -13.55 2.70 -16.66
C ASP A 162 -12.82 3.96 -16.21
N ASP A 163 -13.45 5.13 -16.36
CA ASP A 163 -12.98 6.40 -15.79
C ASP A 163 -12.82 6.30 -14.25
N GLY A 164 -13.43 5.26 -13.66
CA GLY A 164 -13.31 4.84 -12.29
C GLY A 164 -14.33 5.52 -11.39
N THR A 165 -14.27 5.25 -10.10
CA THR A 165 -15.09 5.97 -9.11
C THR A 165 -14.23 6.29 -7.91
N ILE A 166 -14.19 7.57 -7.52
CA ILE A 166 -13.51 7.95 -6.29
C ILE A 166 -14.36 7.49 -5.11
N LEU A 167 -13.75 6.73 -4.22
CA LEU A 167 -14.31 6.27 -2.97
C LEU A 167 -13.61 6.97 -1.83
N LEU A 168 -14.40 7.66 -1.00
CA LEU A 168 -13.96 8.05 0.33
C LEU A 168 -14.51 7.04 1.34
N ILE A 169 -13.61 6.32 1.98
CA ILE A 169 -13.90 5.21 2.86
C ILE A 169 -13.68 5.69 4.30
N ASP A 170 -14.77 5.77 5.05
CA ASP A 170 -14.77 6.09 6.47
C ASP A 170 -14.68 4.80 7.28
N LEU A 171 -13.46 4.45 7.69
CA LEU A 171 -13.18 3.21 8.43
C LEU A 171 -13.71 3.25 9.85
N LYS A 172 -13.81 4.45 10.44
CA LYS A 172 -14.35 4.65 11.79
C LYS A 172 -15.84 4.36 11.86
N ASN A 173 -16.59 4.76 10.82
CA ASN A 173 -18.05 4.60 10.75
C ASN A 173 -18.50 3.44 9.85
N SER A 174 -17.55 2.70 9.26
CA SER A 174 -17.80 1.61 8.31
C SER A 174 -18.69 2.04 7.14
N HIS A 175 -18.37 3.18 6.53
CA HIS A 175 -19.15 3.75 5.44
C HIS A 175 -18.29 4.05 4.22
N ILE A 176 -18.84 3.86 3.02
CA ILE A 176 -18.17 4.16 1.77
C ILE A 176 -19.00 5.20 1.04
N HIS A 177 -18.39 6.35 0.77
CA HIS A 177 -18.99 7.43 0.02
C HIS A 177 -18.42 7.46 -1.40
N LYS A 178 -19.30 7.36 -2.40
CA LYS A 178 -18.92 7.47 -3.82
C LYS A 178 -18.95 8.93 -4.22
N ILE A 179 -17.86 9.39 -4.83
CA ILE A 179 -17.73 10.75 -5.34
C ILE A 179 -17.69 10.67 -6.84
N ASN A 180 -18.59 11.39 -7.48
CA ASN A 180 -18.62 11.48 -8.93
C ASN A 180 -17.40 12.29 -9.39
N ILE A 181 -16.55 11.69 -10.23
CA ILE A 181 -15.34 12.30 -10.76
C ILE A 181 -15.66 13.63 -11.46
N HIS A 182 -16.75 13.70 -12.20
CA HIS A 182 -17.16 14.92 -12.91
C HIS A 182 -17.43 16.11 -11.98
N GLN A 183 -17.84 15.87 -10.72
CA GLN A 183 -18.00 16.93 -9.73
C GLN A 183 -16.66 17.54 -9.28
N LEU A 184 -15.57 16.80 -9.42
CA LEU A 184 -14.24 17.24 -9.03
C LEU A 184 -13.46 17.84 -10.21
N VAL A 185 -13.56 17.26 -11.40
CA VAL A 185 -12.67 17.61 -12.52
C VAL A 185 -13.31 18.49 -13.59
N ASN A 186 -14.61 18.84 -13.49
CA ASN A 186 -15.30 19.73 -14.45
C ASN A 186 -15.03 19.38 -15.94
N ASN A 187 -14.99 18.08 -16.28
CA ASN A 187 -14.67 17.56 -17.62
C ASN A 187 -13.28 17.95 -18.18
N ILE A 188 -12.34 18.32 -17.32
CA ILE A 188 -10.93 18.49 -17.70
C ILE A 188 -10.36 17.10 -18.03
N GLN A 189 -9.72 16.96 -19.19
CA GLN A 189 -8.96 15.75 -19.52
C GLN A 189 -7.67 15.72 -18.69
N ASP A 190 -7.62 14.80 -17.73
CA ASP A 190 -6.44 14.56 -16.90
C ASP A 190 -6.19 13.05 -16.79
N THR A 191 -5.20 12.58 -17.55
CA THR A 191 -4.84 11.17 -17.69
C THR A 191 -4.48 10.49 -16.36
N TYR A 192 -4.09 11.26 -15.34
CA TYR A 192 -3.68 10.75 -14.03
C TYR A 192 -4.42 11.46 -12.89
N PHE A 193 -5.68 11.83 -13.09
CA PHE A 193 -6.40 12.71 -12.16
C PHE A 193 -6.40 12.23 -10.70
N TRP A 194 -6.36 10.91 -10.43
CA TRP A 194 -6.30 10.40 -9.05
C TRP A 194 -5.03 10.83 -8.29
N HIS A 195 -3.95 11.20 -8.99
CA HIS A 195 -2.74 11.84 -8.42
C HIS A 195 -2.92 13.29 -8.03
N SER A 196 -4.04 13.86 -8.42
CA SER A 196 -4.39 15.23 -8.15
C SER A 196 -5.54 15.33 -7.17
N VAL A 197 -6.15 14.20 -6.76
CA VAL A 197 -7.22 14.19 -5.77
C VAL A 197 -6.69 13.76 -4.40
N TYR A 198 -6.95 14.55 -3.37
CA TYR A 198 -6.49 14.26 -2.00
C TYR A 198 -7.43 14.82 -0.94
N ILE A 199 -7.25 14.38 0.31
CA ILE A 199 -7.97 14.91 1.45
C ILE A 199 -7.21 16.13 1.98
N LYS A 200 -7.77 17.33 1.78
CA LYS A 200 -7.16 18.58 2.26
C LYS A 200 -7.39 18.80 3.75
N ASP A 201 -8.64 18.66 4.19
CA ASP A 201 -8.99 18.87 5.60
C ASP A 201 -10.07 17.92 6.11
N VAL A 202 -10.01 17.56 7.39
CA VAL A 202 -11.00 16.70 8.06
C VAL A 202 -11.15 17.14 9.50
N ASN A 203 -12.39 17.16 9.97
CA ASN A 203 -12.72 17.25 11.38
C ASN A 203 -14.01 16.47 11.69
N SER A 204 -14.55 16.71 12.89
CA SER A 204 -15.76 16.06 13.39
C SER A 204 -17.04 16.39 12.60
N GLN A 205 -17.03 17.45 11.79
CA GLN A 205 -18.20 17.95 11.06
C GLN A 205 -18.10 17.77 9.54
N TYR A 206 -16.89 17.74 8.98
CA TYR A 206 -16.72 17.65 7.54
C TYR A 206 -15.40 16.98 7.13
N ALA A 207 -15.33 16.58 5.86
CA ALA A 207 -14.12 16.26 5.13
C ALA A 207 -14.08 17.11 3.86
N ILE A 208 -12.89 17.50 3.41
CA ILE A 208 -12.67 18.28 2.20
C ILE A 208 -11.77 17.50 1.28
N ILE A 209 -12.27 17.24 0.09
CA ILE A 209 -11.53 16.61 -0.98
C ILE A 209 -11.18 17.68 -1.99
N THR A 210 -9.92 17.73 -2.38
CA THR A 210 -9.41 18.72 -3.32
C THR A 210 -8.86 18.01 -4.55
N TYR A 211 -9.19 18.54 -5.73
CA TYR A 211 -8.53 18.26 -6.99
C TYR A 211 -7.58 19.41 -7.33
N ASN A 212 -6.29 19.11 -7.51
CA ASN A 212 -5.25 20.06 -7.89
C ASN A 212 -4.27 19.40 -8.86
N ASN A 213 -4.35 19.77 -10.14
CA ASN A 213 -3.43 19.31 -11.18
C ASN A 213 -2.23 20.23 -11.40
N GLY A 214 -2.11 21.32 -10.64
CA GLY A 214 -1.03 22.30 -10.76
C GLY A 214 -1.11 23.22 -11.99
N PHE A 215 -2.01 22.95 -12.94
CA PHE A 215 -2.21 23.75 -14.16
C PHE A 215 -3.45 24.64 -14.09
N SER A 216 -4.46 24.19 -13.36
CA SER A 216 -5.74 24.86 -13.21
C SER A 216 -6.01 25.24 -11.76
N LYS A 217 -6.97 26.14 -11.56
CA LYS A 217 -7.41 26.53 -10.22
C LYS A 217 -7.90 25.28 -9.45
N PRO A 218 -7.40 25.02 -8.24
CA PRO A 218 -7.84 23.87 -7.45
C PRO A 218 -9.35 23.88 -7.21
N ILE A 219 -9.97 22.71 -7.35
CA ILE A 219 -11.39 22.50 -7.10
C ILE A 219 -11.53 21.74 -5.77
N SER A 220 -12.48 22.11 -4.93
CA SER A 220 -12.67 21.44 -3.64
C SER A 220 -14.13 21.12 -3.37
N LEU A 221 -14.37 19.91 -2.87
CA LEU A 221 -15.65 19.38 -2.48
C LEU A 221 -15.69 19.25 -0.96
N LYS A 222 -16.70 19.86 -0.31
CA LYS A 222 -16.92 19.72 1.13
C LYS A 222 -18.00 18.68 1.40
N LEU A 223 -17.60 17.57 2.01
CA LEU A 223 -18.47 16.50 2.46
C LEU A 223 -18.85 16.74 3.93
N LYS A 224 -20.13 16.85 4.23
CA LYS A 224 -20.61 17.08 5.61
C LYS A 224 -20.86 15.75 6.31
N ARG A 225 -20.44 15.63 7.57
CA ARG A 225 -20.81 14.51 8.43
C ARG A 225 -22.22 14.73 8.93
N ILE A 226 -23.15 13.84 8.56
CA ILE A 226 -24.54 13.84 9.03
C ILE A 226 -24.81 12.59 9.85
N LYS A 227 -25.71 12.69 10.83
CA LYS A 227 -26.17 11.51 11.56
C LYS A 227 -27.13 10.72 10.67
N SER A 228 -26.82 9.45 10.45
CA SER A 228 -27.71 8.51 9.79
C SER A 228 -28.83 8.05 10.75
N PRO A 229 -29.90 7.42 10.25
CA PRO A 229 -30.95 6.84 11.08
C PRO A 229 -30.45 5.83 12.12
N GLN A 230 -29.30 5.18 11.87
CA GLN A 230 -28.63 4.25 12.78
C GLN A 230 -27.67 4.95 13.76
N ASN A 231 -27.79 6.28 13.93
CA ASN A 231 -26.91 7.12 14.75
C ASN A 231 -25.42 7.07 14.37
N LYS A 232 -25.08 6.66 13.16
CA LYS A 232 -23.70 6.68 12.64
C LYS A 232 -23.43 8.01 11.92
N LEU A 233 -22.20 8.53 12.01
CA LEU A 233 -21.81 9.68 11.19
C LEU A 233 -21.45 9.20 9.78
N ILE A 234 -22.18 9.68 8.78
CA ILE A 234 -21.91 9.41 7.36
C ILE A 234 -21.59 10.70 6.62
N LEU A 235 -20.88 10.60 5.50
CA LEU A 235 -20.56 11.75 4.68
C LEU A 235 -21.64 11.97 3.61
N ASP A 236 -22.12 13.21 3.53
CA ASP A 236 -23.07 13.67 2.54
C ASP A 236 -22.42 14.73 1.64
N CYS A 237 -22.65 14.61 0.33
CA CYS A 237 -22.10 15.50 -0.67
C CYS A 237 -23.01 16.72 -0.83
N LYS A 238 -22.53 17.90 -0.38
CA LYS A 238 -23.19 19.17 -0.68
C LYS A 238 -22.22 20.05 -1.45
N ASN A 239 -22.63 20.50 -2.64
CA ASN A 239 -21.86 21.41 -3.48
C ASN A 239 -21.35 22.58 -2.64
N TYR A 240 -20.03 22.77 -2.64
CA TYR A 240 -19.37 23.83 -1.91
C TYR A 240 -18.73 24.79 -2.91
N ASN A 241 -19.37 25.92 -3.16
CA ASN A 241 -18.90 26.93 -4.11
C ASN A 241 -17.82 27.87 -3.53
N GLY A 242 -17.23 27.55 -2.37
CA GLY A 242 -16.30 28.43 -1.68
C GLY A 242 -14.84 28.00 -1.85
N GLU A 243 -13.95 28.95 -2.13
CA GLU A 243 -12.53 28.76 -1.82
C GLU A 243 -12.36 28.65 -0.30
N LEU A 244 -11.61 27.63 0.14
CA LEU A 244 -11.08 27.64 1.50
C LEU A 244 -10.04 28.76 1.59
N LYS A 245 -10.44 29.90 2.15
CA LYS A 245 -9.47 30.81 2.75
C LYS A 245 -8.77 30.01 3.84
N GLU A 246 -7.49 29.73 3.64
CA GLU A 246 -6.66 29.13 4.68
C GLU A 246 -6.80 29.99 5.94
N ASN A 247 -7.35 29.42 7.00
CA ASN A 247 -7.23 30.02 8.32
C ASN A 247 -5.74 29.93 8.68
N ARG A 248 -4.97 30.95 8.29
CA ARG A 248 -3.70 31.23 8.95
C ARG A 248 -4.06 31.49 10.40
N VAL A 249 -3.80 30.51 11.26
CA VAL A 249 -3.73 30.74 12.69
C VAL A 249 -2.64 31.78 12.85
N ASN A 250 -3.03 33.04 13.03
CA ASN A 250 -2.13 34.08 13.49
C ASN A 250 -1.57 33.56 14.80
N LYS A 251 -0.33 33.04 14.78
CA LYS A 251 0.50 33.01 15.97
C LYS A 251 0.59 34.46 16.42
N LYS A 252 -0.23 34.83 17.41
CA LYS A 252 0.03 36.02 18.19
C LYS A 252 1.39 35.78 18.85
N ASN A 253 2.32 36.69 18.58
CA ASN A 253 3.58 36.78 19.26
C ASN A 253 3.31 36.88 20.77
N GLU A 254 3.89 35.95 21.53
CA GLU A 254 4.36 36.21 22.89
C GLU A 254 5.85 36.55 22.81
#